data_AF-A0A3C1GLL9-F1
#
_entry.id   AF-A0A3C1GLL9-F1
#
_cell.length_a   1.000
_cell.length_b   1.000
_cell.length_c   1.000
_cell.angle_alpha   90.00
_cell.angle_beta   90.00
_cell.angle_gamma   90.00
#
_symmetry.space_group_name_H-M   'P 1'
#
loop_
_entity.id
_entity.type
_entity.pdbx_description
1 polymer ?
#
loop_
_entity_poly.entity_id
_entity_poly.type
_entity_poly.pdbx_seq_one_letter_code
_entity_poly.pdbx_strand_id
1 'polypeptide(L)'
;MGKSFSEPEAEHPRWLAHLKPLLSGIYTADNMDYVLRDSYMCGVAVGPIDVDRIIYYSFFSDKGLTLDRGGIQAFMMFLNARFYMYTNVYYHRTTRGIDLHLKEIFRDTMRLIFPYDLNKDLAPYLHMTEWTLLEEVARWPEAEDAERRALGLEWRQVLERRLKWRMSHEVVLDIFEPRRGQSFMKAEDVEALVREHLPPALRTFPFKIDMAQQDPRPLNPIGMKDRQIYIYDSAARSVSAEPLKELLKYLPGKVAQCRIFAATHEHDRLLAAALERALTDERPAHPTNL
;
A
#
# COMPACT_ATOMS: atom_id res chain seq x y z
N MET A 1 -13.25 -3.14 1.79
CA MET A 1 -14.25 -2.05 1.78
C MET A 1 -13.60 -0.86 1.09
N GLY A 2 -13.92 -0.63 -0.19
CA GLY A 2 -13.35 0.51 -0.91
C GLY A 2 -13.90 1.80 -0.30
N LYS A 3 -13.03 2.79 -0.03
CA LYS A 3 -13.49 4.11 0.39
C LYS A 3 -14.33 4.69 -0.75
N SER A 4 -15.65 4.55 -0.66
CA SER A 4 -16.59 5.35 -1.46
C SER A 4 -16.59 6.72 -0.82
N PHE A 5 -15.94 7.68 -1.45
CA PHE A 5 -15.95 9.06 -0.99
C PHE A 5 -17.17 9.75 -1.59
N SER A 6 -17.91 10.49 -0.78
CA SER A 6 -19.04 11.28 -1.24
C SER A 6 -18.60 12.27 -2.33
N GLU A 7 -19.33 12.28 -3.45
CA GLU A 7 -19.18 13.33 -4.46
C GLU A 7 -19.77 14.64 -3.88
N PRO A 8 -19.22 15.82 -4.21
CA PRO A 8 -19.79 17.08 -3.74
C PRO A 8 -21.23 17.23 -4.27
N GLU A 9 -22.19 17.43 -3.38
CA GLU A 9 -23.58 17.73 -3.75
C GLU A 9 -23.67 19.12 -4.39
N ALA A 10 -24.67 19.33 -5.26
CA ALA A 10 -24.86 20.59 -6.00
C ALA A 10 -25.08 21.81 -5.08
N GLU A 11 -25.52 21.58 -3.84
CA GLU A 11 -25.75 22.59 -2.81
C GLU A 11 -24.46 23.03 -2.10
N HIS A 12 -23.39 22.23 -2.20
CA HIS A 12 -22.12 22.56 -1.57
C HIS A 12 -21.42 23.72 -2.27
N PRO A 13 -20.76 24.62 -1.52
CA PRO A 13 -20.08 25.73 -2.12
C PRO A 13 -18.89 25.24 -2.97
N ARG A 14 -18.67 25.87 -4.12
CA ARG A 14 -17.63 25.49 -5.10
C ARG A 14 -16.22 25.39 -4.49
N TRP A 15 -15.90 26.25 -3.51
CA TRP A 15 -14.62 26.20 -2.81
C TRP A 15 -14.41 24.87 -2.06
N LEU A 16 -15.46 24.26 -1.52
CA LEU A 16 -15.36 22.98 -0.80
C LEU A 16 -14.96 21.84 -1.73
N ALA A 17 -15.57 21.79 -2.92
CA ALA A 17 -15.18 20.83 -3.96
C ALA A 17 -13.72 21.03 -4.39
N HIS A 18 -13.26 22.28 -4.49
CA HIS A 18 -11.89 22.60 -4.85
C HIS A 18 -10.86 22.20 -3.78
N LEU A 19 -11.22 22.14 -2.49
CA LEU A 19 -10.29 21.71 -1.43
C LEU A 19 -10.06 20.19 -1.39
N LYS A 20 -10.96 19.39 -1.96
CA LYS A 20 -10.88 17.92 -1.90
C LYS A 20 -9.55 17.30 -2.39
N PRO A 21 -8.92 17.77 -3.49
CA PRO A 21 -7.61 17.30 -3.92
C PRO A 21 -6.48 17.61 -2.94
N LEU A 22 -6.59 18.64 -2.09
CA LEU A 22 -5.58 18.94 -1.07
C LEU A 22 -5.58 17.94 0.09
N LEU A 23 -6.69 17.22 0.30
CA LEU A 23 -6.85 16.24 1.38
C LEU A 23 -6.81 14.79 0.90
N SER A 24 -7.15 14.54 -0.37
CA SER A 24 -7.28 13.18 -0.92
C SER A 24 -6.75 13.00 -2.35
N GLY A 25 -6.03 14.00 -2.86
CA GLY A 25 -5.41 14.00 -4.19
C GLY A 25 -4.00 13.42 -4.23
N ILE A 26 -3.21 13.85 -5.22
CA ILE A 26 -1.88 13.27 -5.50
C ILE A 26 -0.80 13.82 -4.56
N TYR A 27 -0.80 15.12 -4.30
CA TYR A 27 0.18 15.80 -3.42
C TYR A 27 -0.57 16.52 -2.30
N THR A 28 -1.19 15.74 -1.42
CA THR A 28 -1.90 16.31 -0.28
C THR A 28 -0.91 16.83 0.76
N ALA A 29 -1.40 17.67 1.68
CA ALA A 29 -0.62 18.06 2.86
C ALA A 29 -0.17 16.83 3.67
N ASP A 30 -1.02 15.81 3.79
CA ASP A 30 -0.71 14.54 4.44
C ASP A 30 0.44 13.80 3.74
N ASN A 31 0.37 13.65 2.41
CA ASN A 31 1.42 12.96 1.67
C ASN A 31 2.77 13.69 1.73
N MET A 32 2.75 15.02 1.64
CA MET A 32 3.97 15.82 1.71
C MET A 32 4.60 15.78 3.11
N ASP A 33 3.80 15.71 4.17
CA ASP A 33 4.27 15.55 5.54
C ASP A 33 4.83 14.14 5.80
N TYR A 34 4.05 13.08 5.60
CA TYR A 34 4.50 11.74 6.02
C TYR A 34 5.71 11.26 5.21
N VAL A 35 5.81 11.58 3.91
CA VAL A 35 6.95 11.13 3.10
C VAL A 35 8.26 11.72 3.66
N LEU A 36 8.25 13.00 4.02
CA LEU A 36 9.39 13.68 4.62
C LEU A 36 9.66 13.18 6.04
N ARG A 37 8.62 13.09 6.87
CA ARG A 37 8.70 12.65 8.26
C ARG A 37 9.26 11.23 8.35
N ASP A 38 8.70 10.30 7.58
CA ASP A 38 9.09 8.89 7.63
C ASP A 38 10.50 8.70 7.04
N SER A 39 10.85 9.45 5.99
CA SER A 39 12.22 9.48 5.46
C SER A 39 13.21 9.90 6.55
N TYR A 40 12.92 10.97 7.27
CA TYR A 40 13.75 11.45 8.37
C TYR A 40 13.84 10.43 9.51
N MET A 41 12.69 9.94 9.99
CA MET A 41 12.61 9.02 11.14
C MET A 41 13.25 7.66 10.86
N CYS A 42 13.18 7.18 9.61
CA CYS A 42 13.83 5.94 9.18
C CYS A 42 15.29 6.13 8.76
N GLY A 43 15.81 7.35 8.70
CA GLY A 43 17.17 7.64 8.22
C GLY A 43 17.36 7.33 6.72
N VAL A 44 16.29 7.39 5.94
CA VAL A 44 16.30 7.10 4.51
C VAL A 44 16.41 8.43 3.76
N ALA A 45 17.54 8.68 3.10
CA ALA A 45 17.72 9.89 2.30
C ALA A 45 16.95 9.78 0.97
N VAL A 46 15.66 10.13 0.98
CA VAL A 46 14.95 10.46 -0.25
C VAL A 46 15.42 11.85 -0.72
N GLY A 47 15.59 12.05 -2.03
CA GLY A 47 16.16 13.28 -2.59
C GLY A 47 15.49 14.58 -2.09
N PRO A 48 16.00 15.78 -2.47
CA PRO A 48 15.50 17.04 -1.95
C PRO A 48 14.02 17.24 -2.32
N ILE A 49 13.10 17.00 -1.38
CA ILE A 49 11.68 17.30 -1.54
C ILE A 49 11.45 18.74 -1.10
N ASP A 50 11.15 19.61 -2.06
CA ASP A 50 10.89 21.02 -1.82
C ASP A 50 9.38 21.27 -1.75
N VAL A 51 8.81 21.02 -0.57
CA VAL A 51 7.36 21.20 -0.31
C VAL A 51 6.97 22.68 -0.44
N ASP A 52 7.82 23.59 0.04
CA ASP A 52 7.56 25.04 -0.05
C ASP A 52 7.43 25.48 -1.50
N ARG A 53 8.26 24.95 -2.41
CA ARG A 53 8.13 25.21 -3.84
C ARG A 53 6.87 24.61 -4.45
N ILE A 54 6.45 23.41 -4.04
CA ILE A 54 5.17 22.85 -4.49
C ILE A 54 4.03 23.78 -4.06
N ILE A 55 4.00 24.19 -2.79
CA ILE A 55 2.98 25.12 -2.25
C ILE A 55 3.02 26.46 -2.99
N TYR A 56 4.20 27.03 -3.22
CA TYR A 56 4.38 28.32 -3.90
C TYR A 56 3.79 28.32 -5.32
N TYR A 57 3.94 27.21 -6.06
CA TYR A 57 3.41 27.07 -7.42
C TYR A 57 1.97 26.51 -7.45
N SER A 58 1.39 26.14 -6.31
CA SER A 58 0.02 25.67 -6.20
C SER A 58 -0.95 26.83 -5.97
N PHE A 59 -2.05 26.86 -6.73
CA PHE A 59 -3.12 27.83 -6.58
C PHE A 59 -4.46 27.27 -7.07
N PHE A 60 -5.54 28.01 -6.85
CA PHE A 60 -6.87 27.66 -7.36
C PHE A 60 -7.20 28.46 -8.60
N SER A 61 -7.40 27.76 -9.73
CA SER A 61 -8.00 28.34 -10.92
C SER A 61 -9.51 28.06 -10.93
N ASP A 62 -10.21 28.57 -11.95
CA ASP A 62 -11.61 28.21 -12.18
C ASP A 62 -11.85 26.70 -12.34
N LYS A 63 -10.83 25.93 -12.73
CA LYS A 63 -10.96 24.48 -12.85
C LYS A 63 -10.73 23.74 -11.53
N GLY A 64 -10.13 24.38 -10.53
CA GLY A 64 -9.80 23.78 -9.23
C GLY A 64 -8.31 23.86 -8.91
N LEU A 65 -7.81 22.90 -8.12
CA LEU A 65 -6.40 22.87 -7.71
C LEU A 65 -5.49 22.80 -8.94
N THR A 66 -4.62 23.78 -9.06
CA THR A 66 -3.78 24.02 -10.24
C THR A 66 -2.33 24.20 -9.79
N LEU A 67 -1.41 23.59 -10.53
CA LEU A 67 0.02 23.76 -10.35
C LEU A 67 0.58 24.55 -11.54
N ASP A 68 1.31 25.63 -11.28
CA ASP A 68 2.06 26.32 -12.33
C ASP A 68 3.16 25.41 -12.89
N ARG A 69 3.39 25.51 -14.20
CA ARG A 69 4.40 24.71 -14.91
C ARG A 69 5.81 24.79 -14.27
N GLY A 70 6.16 25.90 -13.63
CA GLY A 70 7.43 26.08 -12.91
C GLY A 70 7.60 25.19 -11.67
N GLY A 71 6.49 24.66 -11.12
CA GLY A 71 6.48 23.74 -9.97
C GLY A 71 6.59 22.26 -10.33
N ILE A 72 6.52 21.90 -11.62
CA ILE A 72 6.48 20.51 -12.08
C ILE A 72 7.67 19.67 -11.58
N GLN A 73 8.88 20.23 -11.58
CA GLN A 73 10.07 19.45 -11.20
C GLN A 73 10.06 19.09 -9.71
N ALA A 74 9.64 20.02 -8.84
CA ALA A 74 9.47 19.75 -7.41
C ALA A 74 8.38 18.69 -7.18
N PHE A 75 7.26 18.80 -7.90
CA PHE A 75 6.19 17.82 -7.87
C PHE A 75 6.64 16.41 -8.32
N MET A 76 7.41 16.31 -9.41
CA MET A 76 7.95 15.03 -9.89
C MET A 76 8.97 14.43 -8.92
N MET A 77 9.82 15.24 -8.29
CA MET A 77 10.75 14.78 -7.27
C MET A 77 10.00 14.18 -6.08
N PHE A 78 8.94 14.86 -5.62
CA PHE A 78 8.07 14.37 -4.56
C PHE A 78 7.42 13.01 -4.90
N LEU A 79 6.90 12.85 -6.12
CA LEU A 79 6.30 11.57 -6.54
C LEU A 79 7.30 10.42 -6.55
N ASN A 80 8.52 10.67 -7.05
CA ASN A 80 9.59 9.68 -7.03
C ASN A 80 10.01 9.32 -5.61
N ALA A 81 10.15 10.31 -4.72
CA ALA A 81 10.47 10.08 -3.32
C ALA A 81 9.39 9.24 -2.62
N ARG A 82 8.10 9.56 -2.84
CA ARG A 82 7.00 8.76 -2.32
C ARG A 82 7.04 7.32 -2.85
N PHE A 83 7.23 7.14 -4.15
CA PHE A 83 7.35 5.81 -4.76
C PHE A 83 8.51 5.00 -4.17
N TYR A 84 9.64 5.66 -3.94
CA TYR A 84 10.80 5.06 -3.27
C TYR A 84 10.48 4.63 -1.83
N MET A 85 9.81 5.47 -1.04
CA MET A 85 9.40 5.13 0.33
C MET A 85 8.49 3.90 0.39
N TYR A 86 7.53 3.78 -0.54
CA TYR A 86 6.68 2.59 -0.61
C TYR A 86 7.47 1.32 -0.89
N THR A 87 8.35 1.35 -1.89
CA THR A 87 9.07 0.15 -2.33
C THR A 87 10.17 -0.30 -1.37
N ASN A 88 10.74 0.61 -0.58
CA ASN A 88 11.89 0.33 0.29
C ASN A 88 11.58 0.32 1.79
N VAL A 89 10.61 1.13 2.24
CA VAL A 89 10.28 1.27 3.67
C VAL A 89 8.94 0.59 3.97
N TYR A 90 7.85 1.06 3.37
CA TYR A 90 6.50 0.57 3.74
C TYR A 90 6.28 -0.89 3.34
N TYR A 91 6.88 -1.33 2.23
CA TYR A 91 6.82 -2.73 1.78
C TYR A 91 8.09 -3.53 2.09
N HIS A 92 8.87 -3.10 3.07
CA HIS A 92 10.07 -3.82 3.46
C HIS A 92 9.74 -5.27 3.87
N ARG A 93 10.46 -6.23 3.28
CA ARG A 93 10.23 -7.68 3.42
C ARG A 93 10.07 -8.15 4.87
N THR A 94 10.82 -7.59 5.82
CA THR A 94 10.72 -7.99 7.23
C THR A 94 9.40 -7.53 7.86
N THR A 95 8.94 -6.32 7.55
CA THR A 95 7.65 -5.80 7.99
C THR A 95 6.53 -6.66 7.41
N ARG A 96 6.62 -7.02 6.13
CA ARG A 96 5.66 -7.91 5.48
C ARG A 96 5.63 -9.31 6.11
N GLY A 97 6.77 -9.86 6.51
CA GLY A 97 6.84 -11.12 7.26
C GLY A 97 6.14 -11.05 8.61
N ILE A 98 6.28 -9.92 9.32
CA ILE A 98 5.55 -9.65 10.57
C ILE A 98 4.04 -9.51 10.31
N ASP A 99 3.64 -8.75 9.29
CA ASP A 99 2.24 -8.60 8.89
C ASP A 99 1.58 -9.95 8.59
N LEU A 100 2.29 -10.86 7.91
CA LEU A 100 1.80 -12.21 7.61
C LEU A 100 1.56 -13.02 8.88
N HIS A 101 2.45 -12.93 9.87
CA HIS A 101 2.26 -13.58 11.17
C HIS A 101 1.09 -12.95 11.93
N LEU A 102 1.03 -11.62 11.97
CA LEU A 102 -0.07 -10.91 12.63
C LEU A 102 -1.43 -11.24 12.00
N LYS A 103 -1.54 -11.37 10.68
CA LYS A 103 -2.79 -11.78 10.02
C LYS A 103 -3.35 -13.11 10.53
N GLU A 104 -2.50 -14.02 11.01
CA GLU A 104 -2.92 -15.31 11.55
C GLU A 104 -3.52 -15.20 12.95
N ILE A 105 -3.05 -14.26 13.78
CA ILE A 105 -3.38 -14.20 15.21
C ILE A 105 -4.20 -12.98 15.61
N PHE A 106 -4.18 -11.91 14.81
CA PHE A 106 -4.70 -10.59 15.21
C PHE A 106 -6.22 -10.61 15.34
N ARG A 107 -6.95 -11.30 14.46
CA ARG A 107 -8.42 -11.40 14.54
C ARG A 107 -8.86 -11.99 15.87
N ASP A 108 -8.30 -13.13 16.26
CA ASP A 108 -8.67 -13.83 17.48
C ASP A 108 -8.20 -13.07 18.72
N THR A 109 -7.02 -12.43 18.63
CA THR A 109 -6.53 -11.51 19.66
C THR A 109 -7.52 -10.37 19.90
N MET A 110 -7.97 -9.69 18.84
CA MET A 110 -8.90 -8.58 18.93
C MET A 110 -10.26 -9.01 19.46
N ARG A 111 -10.76 -10.20 19.08
CA ARG A 111 -11.99 -10.78 19.63
C ARG A 111 -11.93 -10.96 21.15
N LEU A 112 -10.75 -11.25 21.70
CA LEU A 112 -10.57 -11.48 23.14
C LEU A 112 -10.32 -10.18 23.93
N ILE A 113 -9.60 -9.21 23.37
CA ILE A 113 -9.27 -7.94 24.07
C ILE A 113 -10.39 -6.91 23.90
N PHE A 114 -10.96 -6.82 22.70
CA PHE A 114 -11.99 -5.85 22.34
C PHE A 114 -13.22 -6.57 21.76
N PRO A 115 -14.06 -7.20 22.60
CA PRO A 115 -15.26 -7.93 22.17
C PRO A 115 -16.42 -6.97 21.78
N TYR A 116 -16.12 -5.92 21.04
CA TYR A 116 -17.04 -4.86 20.59
C TYR A 116 -17.04 -4.75 19.07
N ASP A 117 -18.13 -4.22 18.49
CA ASP A 117 -18.08 -3.80 17.09
C ASP A 117 -17.45 -2.42 17.01
N LEU A 118 -16.13 -2.39 16.94
CA LEU A 118 -15.33 -1.16 16.91
C LEU A 118 -15.63 -0.24 15.70
N ASN A 119 -16.40 -0.69 14.71
CA ASN A 119 -16.90 0.16 13.62
C ASN A 119 -18.11 1.01 14.03
N LYS A 120 -18.80 0.64 15.12
CA LYS A 120 -20.00 1.31 15.62
C LYS A 120 -19.76 1.96 16.98
N ASP A 121 -18.93 1.31 17.81
CA ASP A 121 -18.70 1.73 19.18
C ASP A 121 -17.42 2.57 19.30
N LEU A 122 -17.59 3.90 19.27
CA LEU A 122 -16.46 4.83 19.30
C LEU A 122 -15.73 4.83 20.65
N ALA A 123 -16.44 4.69 21.76
CA ALA A 123 -15.85 4.71 23.10
C ALA A 123 -14.77 3.62 23.30
N PRO A 124 -15.05 2.32 23.05
CA PRO A 124 -14.00 1.29 23.12
C PRO A 124 -12.94 1.46 22.03
N TYR A 125 -13.28 1.97 20.84
CA TYR A 125 -12.31 2.23 19.78
C TYR A 125 -11.20 3.22 20.21
N LEU A 126 -11.54 4.25 21.00
CA LEU A 126 -10.55 5.21 21.53
C LEU A 126 -9.50 4.57 22.46
N HIS A 127 -9.83 3.42 23.05
CA HIS A 127 -8.90 2.66 23.91
C HIS A 127 -8.13 1.57 23.16
N MET A 128 -8.44 1.34 21.88
CA MET A 128 -7.70 0.43 21.02
C MET A 128 -6.42 1.12 20.53
N THR A 129 -5.38 1.05 21.35
CA THR A 129 -4.05 1.58 21.03
C THR A 129 -3.03 0.45 20.94
N GLU A 130 -1.87 0.70 20.31
CA GLU A 130 -0.76 -0.25 20.33
C GLU A 130 -0.33 -0.58 21.77
N TRP A 131 -0.34 0.41 22.68
CA TRP A 131 0.04 0.19 24.07
C TRP A 131 -0.91 -0.79 24.77
N THR A 132 -2.22 -0.56 24.67
CA THR A 132 -3.23 -1.45 25.26
C THR A 132 -3.07 -2.88 24.72
N LEU A 133 -2.90 -3.01 23.40
CA LEU A 133 -2.71 -4.31 22.76
C LEU A 133 -1.43 -5.01 23.24
N LEU A 134 -0.29 -4.32 23.17
CA LEU A 134 1.02 -4.90 23.47
C LEU A 134 1.15 -5.26 24.96
N GLU A 135 0.62 -4.43 25.86
CA GLU A 135 0.61 -4.72 27.30
C GLU A 135 -0.23 -5.95 27.63
N GLU A 136 -1.42 -6.08 27.03
CA GLU A 136 -2.30 -7.22 27.25
C GLU A 136 -1.68 -8.53 26.74
N VAL A 137 -1.25 -8.57 25.48
CA VAL A 137 -0.71 -9.80 24.88
C VAL A 137 0.62 -10.23 25.48
N ALA A 138 1.39 -9.30 26.05
CA ALA A 138 2.64 -9.63 26.75
C ALA A 138 2.42 -10.49 28.01
N ARG A 139 1.24 -10.39 28.66
CA ARG A 139 0.88 -11.18 29.85
C ARG A 139 0.31 -12.55 29.52
N TRP A 140 -0.20 -12.72 28.30
CA TRP A 140 -0.92 -13.93 27.89
C TRP A 140 -0.15 -15.24 27.94
N PRO A 141 1.18 -15.31 27.76
CA PRO A 141 1.89 -16.58 27.90
C PRO A 141 1.73 -17.26 29.26
N GLU A 142 1.35 -16.53 30.31
CA GLU A 142 1.11 -17.02 31.67
C GLU A 142 -0.40 -17.14 31.98
N ALA A 143 -1.27 -16.90 31.01
CA ALA A 143 -2.71 -17.02 31.20
C ALA A 143 -3.15 -18.46 31.50
N GLU A 144 -4.12 -18.59 32.41
CA GLU A 144 -4.77 -19.87 32.70
C GLU A 144 -5.59 -20.36 31.49
N ASP A 145 -6.25 -19.43 30.80
CA ASP A 145 -7.01 -19.69 29.58
C ASP A 145 -6.10 -20.19 28.45
N ALA A 146 -6.45 -21.35 27.89
CA ALA A 146 -5.64 -22.03 26.90
C ALA A 146 -5.55 -21.26 25.57
N GLU A 147 -6.62 -20.56 25.17
CA GLU A 147 -6.66 -19.79 23.93
C GLU A 147 -5.74 -18.55 24.03
N ARG A 148 -5.88 -17.77 25.10
CA ARG A 148 -4.99 -16.65 25.40
C ARG A 148 -3.55 -17.09 25.46
N ARG A 149 -3.26 -18.20 26.16
CA ARG A 149 -1.90 -18.73 26.26
C ARG A 149 -1.30 -19.10 24.90
N ALA A 150 -2.08 -19.76 24.04
CA ALA A 150 -1.63 -20.12 22.69
C ALA A 150 -1.32 -18.87 21.85
N LEU A 151 -2.23 -17.87 21.84
CA LEU A 151 -2.01 -16.61 21.14
C LEU A 151 -0.83 -15.82 21.72
N GLY A 152 -0.68 -15.80 23.05
CA GLY A 152 0.43 -15.14 23.74
C GLY A 152 1.79 -15.71 23.35
N LEU A 153 1.90 -17.02 23.12
CA LEU A 153 3.12 -17.65 22.63
C LEU A 153 3.47 -17.26 21.18
N GLU A 154 2.47 -17.07 20.32
CA GLU A 154 2.68 -16.53 18.97
C GLU A 154 3.07 -15.04 19.03
N TRP A 155 2.40 -14.24 19.85
CA TRP A 155 2.74 -12.84 20.08
C TRP A 155 4.16 -12.66 20.63
N ARG A 156 4.60 -13.53 21.55
CA ARG A 156 5.97 -13.52 22.07
C ARG A 156 7.00 -13.62 20.94
N GLN A 157 6.75 -14.45 19.93
CA GLN A 157 7.64 -14.54 18.76
C GLN A 157 7.70 -13.20 18.01
N VAL A 158 6.56 -12.52 17.83
CA VAL A 158 6.52 -11.19 17.20
C VAL A 158 7.27 -10.14 18.03
N LEU A 159 6.99 -10.07 19.33
CA LEU A 159 7.60 -9.11 20.27
C LEU A 159 9.12 -9.28 20.39
N GLU A 160 9.59 -10.53 20.40
CA GLU A 160 11.02 -10.88 20.44
C GLU A 160 11.66 -10.87 19.03
N ARG A 161 10.91 -10.48 18.00
CA ARG A 161 11.35 -10.44 16.60
C ARG A 161 11.87 -11.79 16.08
N ARG A 162 11.33 -12.90 16.60
CA ARG A 162 11.53 -14.26 16.08
C ARG A 162 10.58 -14.49 14.91
N LEU A 163 11.05 -14.13 13.72
CA LEU A 163 10.24 -14.17 12.50
C LEU A 163 9.87 -15.61 12.11
N LYS A 164 8.56 -15.90 12.19
CA LYS A 164 7.94 -17.12 11.66
C LYS A 164 8.05 -17.21 10.14
N TRP A 165 7.79 -16.09 9.45
CA TRP A 165 7.83 -16.01 7.99
C TRP A 165 9.03 -15.21 7.54
N ARG A 166 9.93 -15.85 6.78
CA ARG A 166 11.15 -15.22 6.22
C ARG A 166 11.08 -15.22 4.71
N MET A 167 11.46 -14.09 4.10
CA MET A 167 11.44 -13.96 2.65
C MET A 167 12.44 -14.94 2.03
N SER A 168 11.94 -15.77 1.14
CA SER A 168 12.70 -16.78 0.39
C SER A 168 13.09 -16.26 -0.98
N HIS A 169 12.14 -15.66 -1.71
CA HIS A 169 12.38 -15.01 -3.00
C HIS A 169 11.44 -13.83 -3.25
N GLU A 170 11.83 -12.94 -4.15
CA GLU A 170 11.07 -11.77 -4.58
C GLU A 170 11.11 -11.63 -6.10
N VAL A 171 9.95 -11.31 -6.68
CA VAL A 171 9.79 -10.91 -8.08
C VAL A 171 9.10 -9.55 -8.12
N VAL A 172 9.74 -8.59 -8.77
CA VAL A 172 9.13 -7.27 -9.03
C VAL A 172 8.36 -7.35 -10.35
N LEU A 173 7.08 -7.01 -10.28
CA LEU A 173 6.17 -6.95 -11.41
C LEU A 173 5.83 -5.49 -11.67
N ASP A 174 5.78 -5.10 -12.93
CA ASP A 174 5.35 -3.76 -13.32
C ASP A 174 4.37 -3.81 -14.48
N ILE A 175 3.48 -2.82 -14.48
CA ILE A 175 2.55 -2.55 -15.57
C ILE A 175 2.72 -1.06 -15.89
N PHE A 176 3.55 -0.73 -16.88
CA PHE A 176 3.73 0.66 -17.31
C PHE A 176 2.42 1.25 -17.87
N GLU A 177 1.75 0.53 -18.77
CA GLU A 177 0.48 0.92 -19.38
C GLU A 177 -0.62 -0.10 -19.06
N PRO A 178 -1.40 0.11 -17.98
CA PRO A 178 -2.46 -0.82 -17.60
C PRO A 178 -3.57 -0.81 -18.65
N ARG A 179 -3.78 -1.97 -19.29
CA ARG A 179 -4.95 -2.21 -20.15
C ARG A 179 -6.19 -2.47 -19.32
N ARG A 180 -7.38 -2.19 -19.86
CA ARG A 180 -8.65 -2.45 -19.17
C ARG A 180 -8.78 -3.96 -18.90
N GLY A 181 -9.02 -4.33 -17.64
CA GLY A 181 -9.05 -5.73 -17.20
C GLY A 181 -7.68 -6.31 -16.81
N GLN A 182 -6.58 -5.56 -16.99
CA GLN A 182 -5.25 -5.99 -16.57
C GLN A 182 -5.03 -5.64 -15.08
N SER A 183 -4.90 -6.67 -14.26
CA SER A 183 -4.54 -6.58 -12.85
C SER A 183 -3.51 -7.64 -12.50
N PHE A 184 -2.72 -7.38 -11.46
CA PHE A 184 -1.92 -8.43 -10.86
C PHE A 184 -2.84 -9.49 -10.24
N MET A 185 -2.37 -10.74 -10.23
CA MET A 185 -3.06 -11.84 -9.55
C MET A 185 -3.18 -11.57 -8.05
N LYS A 186 -4.18 -12.20 -7.41
CA LYS A 186 -4.29 -12.18 -5.95
C LYS A 186 -3.23 -13.10 -5.35
N ALA A 187 -2.82 -12.81 -4.11
CA ALA A 187 -1.80 -13.60 -3.43
C ALA A 187 -2.23 -15.07 -3.27
N GLU A 188 -3.51 -15.32 -3.03
CA GLU A 188 -4.08 -16.66 -2.86
C GLU A 188 -4.03 -17.47 -4.15
N ASP A 189 -4.29 -16.83 -5.29
CA ASP A 189 -4.23 -17.47 -6.62
C ASP A 189 -2.78 -17.86 -6.95
N VAL A 190 -1.82 -16.96 -6.69
CA VAL A 190 -0.39 -17.23 -6.86
C VAL A 190 0.06 -18.35 -5.91
N GLU A 191 -0.40 -18.37 -4.66
CA GLU A 191 -0.07 -19.43 -3.70
C GLU A 191 -0.51 -20.80 -4.22
N ALA A 192 -1.73 -20.91 -4.75
CA ALA A 192 -2.25 -22.14 -5.34
C ALA A 192 -1.40 -22.63 -6.52
N LEU A 193 -1.04 -21.73 -7.44
CA LEU A 193 -0.17 -22.05 -8.58
C LEU A 193 1.23 -22.51 -8.15
N VAL A 194 1.83 -21.83 -7.17
CA VAL A 194 3.12 -22.26 -6.62
C VAL A 194 3.03 -23.68 -6.06
N ARG A 195 1.95 -24.02 -5.34
CA ARG A 195 1.74 -25.40 -4.83
C ARG A 195 1.66 -26.42 -5.95
N GLU A 196 1.06 -26.09 -7.09
CA GLU A 196 0.97 -27.00 -8.24
C GLU A 196 2.34 -27.26 -8.89
N HIS A 197 3.17 -26.21 -8.98
CA HIS A 197 4.52 -26.29 -9.56
C HIS A 197 5.58 -26.89 -8.64
N LEU A 198 5.32 -27.00 -7.34
CA LEU A 198 6.22 -27.66 -6.40
C LEU A 198 6.21 -29.19 -6.57
N PRO A 199 7.36 -29.86 -6.32
CA PRO A 199 7.40 -31.33 -6.24
C PRO A 199 6.37 -31.88 -5.25
N PRO A 200 5.79 -33.08 -5.47
CA PRO A 200 4.75 -33.64 -4.61
C PRO A 200 5.10 -33.63 -3.11
N ALA A 201 6.37 -33.90 -2.77
CA ALA A 201 6.86 -33.90 -1.39
C ALA A 201 6.81 -32.53 -0.69
N LEU A 202 6.77 -31.43 -1.46
CA LEU A 202 6.81 -30.06 -0.93
C LEU A 202 5.48 -29.30 -1.08
N ARG A 203 4.43 -29.93 -1.61
CA ARG A 203 3.12 -29.26 -1.81
C ARG A 203 2.46 -28.80 -0.51
N THR A 204 2.74 -29.51 0.59
CA THR A 204 2.28 -29.19 1.95
C THR A 204 3.30 -28.39 2.76
N PHE A 205 4.45 -28.06 2.18
CA PHE A 205 5.47 -27.26 2.86
C PHE A 205 4.86 -25.89 3.25
N PRO A 206 5.11 -25.39 4.47
CA PRO A 206 4.55 -24.13 4.94
C PRO A 206 5.25 -22.95 4.25
N PHE A 207 4.50 -22.24 3.42
CA PHE A 207 4.89 -20.97 2.83
C PHE A 207 3.67 -20.04 2.69
N LYS A 208 3.92 -18.76 2.45
CA LYS A 208 2.92 -17.72 2.20
C LYS A 208 3.34 -16.85 1.02
N ILE A 209 2.36 -16.37 0.25
CA ILE A 209 2.58 -15.34 -0.76
C ILE A 209 2.17 -13.97 -0.22
N ASP A 210 3.04 -12.98 -0.42
CA ASP A 210 2.71 -11.56 -0.28
C ASP A 210 2.68 -10.90 -1.66
N MET A 211 1.69 -10.04 -1.87
CA MET A 211 1.53 -9.25 -3.09
C MET A 211 1.35 -7.78 -2.68
N ALA A 212 2.47 -7.07 -2.52
CA ALA A 212 2.47 -5.67 -2.14
C ALA A 212 2.34 -4.79 -3.40
N GLN A 213 1.18 -4.16 -3.57
CA GLN A 213 0.86 -3.36 -4.77
C GLN A 213 0.91 -1.88 -4.44
N GLN A 214 1.75 -1.12 -5.16
CA GLN A 214 1.72 0.34 -5.15
C GLN A 214 1.16 0.86 -6.48
N ASP A 215 0.34 1.89 -6.39
CA ASP A 215 -0.03 2.74 -7.51
C ASP A 215 0.84 4.01 -7.46
N PRO A 216 1.91 4.12 -8.27
CA PRO A 216 2.87 5.24 -8.17
C PRO A 216 2.25 6.56 -8.65
N ARG A 217 1.31 6.46 -9.60
CA ARG A 217 0.44 7.52 -10.11
C ARG A 217 -1.01 7.10 -9.88
N PRO A 218 -1.98 8.00 -9.67
CA PRO A 218 -3.37 7.58 -9.58
C PRO A 218 -3.84 6.89 -10.88
N LEU A 219 -4.56 5.78 -10.74
CA LEU A 219 -5.09 4.89 -11.82
C LEU A 219 -5.65 5.58 -13.07
N ASN A 220 -6.08 6.84 -13.01
CA ASN A 220 -6.47 7.63 -14.19
C ASN A 220 -6.24 9.14 -13.98
N PRO A 221 -5.14 9.73 -14.51
CA PRO A 221 -4.85 11.16 -14.39
C PRO A 221 -5.86 12.10 -15.07
N ILE A 222 -6.70 11.58 -15.98
CA ILE A 222 -7.77 12.31 -16.68
C ILE A 222 -9.13 12.03 -16.03
N GLY A 223 -9.24 10.93 -15.27
CA GLY A 223 -10.45 10.45 -14.61
C GLY A 223 -10.38 10.55 -13.09
N MET A 224 -9.57 11.46 -12.56
CA MET A 224 -9.49 11.72 -11.12
C MET A 224 -10.79 12.32 -10.55
N LYS A 225 -11.80 12.57 -11.40
CA LYS A 225 -13.09 13.16 -11.04
C LYS A 225 -12.90 14.44 -10.22
N ASP A 226 -13.37 14.43 -8.99
CA ASP A 226 -13.29 15.54 -8.03
C ASP A 226 -11.92 15.71 -7.36
N ARG A 227 -10.91 14.93 -7.79
CA ARG A 227 -9.51 15.05 -7.36
C ARG A 227 -8.60 15.52 -8.48
N GLN A 228 -9.17 15.93 -9.61
CA GLN A 228 -8.40 16.38 -10.77
C GLN A 228 -7.49 17.55 -10.38
N ILE A 229 -6.26 17.46 -10.85
CA ILE A 229 -5.27 18.52 -10.75
C ILE A 229 -5.00 19.04 -12.15
N TYR A 230 -4.83 20.35 -12.26
CA TYR A 230 -4.54 21.02 -13.52
C TYR A 230 -3.14 21.60 -13.52
N ILE A 231 -2.59 21.79 -14.72
CA ILE A 231 -1.35 22.51 -14.94
C ILE A 231 -1.67 23.84 -15.61
N TYR A 232 -1.10 24.92 -15.07
CA TYR A 232 -1.14 26.24 -15.68
C TYR A 232 0.14 26.47 -16.50
N ASP A 233 -0.04 26.85 -17.77
CA ASP A 233 1.04 27.27 -18.65
C ASP A 233 0.99 28.79 -18.82
N SER A 234 2.01 29.49 -18.31
CA SER A 234 2.07 30.95 -18.35
C SER A 234 2.31 31.51 -19.75
N ALA A 235 2.98 30.75 -20.63
CA ALA A 235 3.22 31.16 -22.02
C ALA A 235 1.93 31.08 -22.85
N ALA A 236 1.15 30.02 -22.68
CA ALA A 236 -0.13 29.85 -23.35
C ALA A 236 -1.31 30.50 -22.60
N ARG A 237 -1.10 30.96 -21.37
CA ARG A 237 -2.12 31.44 -20.42
C ARG A 237 -3.31 30.47 -20.31
N SER A 238 -3.01 29.18 -20.23
CA SER A 238 -4.03 28.13 -20.27
C SER A 238 -3.92 27.18 -19.07
N VAL A 239 -5.06 26.63 -18.67
CA VAL A 239 -5.16 25.63 -17.59
C VAL A 239 -5.70 24.34 -18.18
N SER A 240 -4.95 23.25 -18.04
CA SER A 240 -5.21 21.98 -18.74
C SER A 240 -4.73 20.78 -17.91
N ALA A 241 -5.40 19.63 -18.05
CA ALA A 241 -5.00 18.39 -17.37
C ALA A 241 -4.00 17.56 -18.19
N GLU A 242 -3.89 17.86 -19.49
CA GLU A 242 -3.10 17.13 -20.47
C GLU A 242 -1.59 17.10 -20.13
N PRO A 243 -0.94 18.19 -19.70
CA PRO A 243 0.48 18.13 -19.32
C PRO A 243 0.75 17.16 -18.17
N LEU A 244 -0.17 17.03 -17.22
CA LEU A 244 -0.05 16.07 -16.11
C LEU A 244 0.01 14.62 -16.63
N LYS A 245 -0.75 14.31 -17.69
CA LYS A 245 -0.72 12.97 -18.32
C LYS A 245 0.66 12.64 -18.86
N GLU A 246 1.29 13.59 -19.56
CA GLU A 246 2.62 13.40 -20.15
C GLU A 246 3.70 13.26 -19.06
N LEU A 247 3.61 14.05 -18.00
CA LEU A 247 4.53 13.98 -16.86
C LEU A 247 4.48 12.64 -16.13
N LEU A 248 3.27 12.09 -15.95
CA LEU A 248 3.08 10.83 -15.24
C LEU A 248 3.48 9.59 -16.07
N LYS A 249 3.81 9.72 -17.37
CA LYS A 249 4.34 8.60 -18.18
C LYS A 249 5.71 8.13 -17.73
N TYR A 250 6.48 9.00 -17.07
CA TYR A 250 7.80 8.66 -16.55
C TYR A 250 7.75 7.87 -15.23
N LEU A 251 6.55 7.64 -14.69
CA LEU A 251 6.33 6.78 -13.52
C LEU A 251 5.64 5.49 -13.97
N PRO A 252 6.03 4.32 -13.44
CA PRO A 252 5.35 3.07 -13.75
C PRO A 252 3.87 3.16 -13.35
N GLY A 253 3.01 2.53 -14.17
CA GLY A 253 1.56 2.63 -13.99
C GLY A 253 1.05 1.88 -12.77
N LYS A 254 1.49 0.65 -12.58
CA LYS A 254 1.34 -0.12 -11.34
C LYS A 254 2.63 -0.89 -11.10
N VAL A 255 3.03 -1.02 -9.83
CA VAL A 255 4.16 -1.88 -9.45
C VAL A 255 3.69 -2.81 -8.34
N ALA A 256 4.07 -4.07 -8.43
CA ALA A 256 3.86 -5.03 -7.36
C ALA A 256 5.17 -5.76 -7.02
N GLN A 257 5.40 -5.94 -5.73
CA GLN A 257 6.45 -6.83 -5.24
C GLN A 257 5.75 -8.12 -4.79
N CYS A 258 5.92 -9.18 -5.58
CA CYS A 258 5.44 -10.51 -5.24
C CYS A 258 6.55 -11.27 -4.51
N ARG A 259 6.26 -11.72 -3.29
CA ARG A 259 7.25 -12.40 -2.44
C ARG A 259 6.70 -13.72 -1.95
N ILE A 260 7.59 -14.70 -1.90
CA ILE A 260 7.32 -15.97 -1.22
C ILE A 260 8.06 -15.98 0.12
N PHE A 261 7.32 -16.27 1.18
CA PHE A 261 7.83 -16.39 2.54
C PHE A 261 7.74 -17.84 3.00
N ALA A 262 8.78 -18.32 3.66
CA ALA A 262 8.85 -19.67 4.20
C ALA A 262 9.24 -19.65 5.68
N ALA A 263 8.93 -20.73 6.40
CA ALA A 263 9.36 -20.90 7.79
C ALA A 263 10.87 -21.17 7.92
N THR A 264 11.47 -21.77 6.89
CA THR A 264 12.89 -22.11 6.80
C THR A 264 13.42 -21.80 5.40
N HIS A 265 14.75 -21.78 5.25
CA HIS A 265 15.44 -21.51 3.98
C HIS A 265 15.85 -22.79 3.23
N GLU A 266 15.39 -23.97 3.66
CA GLU A 266 15.85 -25.28 3.15
C GLU A 266 15.50 -25.51 1.67
N HIS A 267 14.46 -24.84 1.16
CA HIS A 267 13.91 -25.08 -0.17
C HIS A 267 13.81 -23.82 -1.03
N ASP A 268 14.56 -22.77 -0.69
CA ASP A 268 14.47 -21.46 -1.35
C ASP A 268 14.57 -21.54 -2.87
N ARG A 269 15.51 -22.35 -3.38
CA ARG A 269 15.69 -22.53 -4.83
C ARG A 269 14.45 -23.12 -5.51
N LEU A 270 13.77 -24.07 -4.88
CA LEU A 270 12.57 -24.70 -5.44
C LEU A 270 11.36 -23.77 -5.33
N LEU A 271 11.23 -23.05 -4.23
CA LEU A 271 10.19 -22.05 -4.00
C LEU A 271 10.32 -20.89 -5.00
N ALA A 272 11.53 -20.38 -5.22
CA ALA A 272 11.83 -19.34 -6.21
C ALA A 272 11.43 -19.78 -7.62
N ALA A 273 11.88 -20.97 -8.04
CA ALA A 273 11.56 -21.49 -9.37
C ALA A 273 10.06 -21.74 -9.57
N ALA A 274 9.34 -22.19 -8.53
CA ALA A 274 7.90 -22.37 -8.57
C ALA A 274 7.15 -21.02 -8.64
N LEU A 275 7.60 -20.00 -7.90
CA LEU A 275 7.06 -18.65 -7.95
C LEU A 275 7.22 -18.02 -9.34
N GLU A 276 8.41 -18.10 -9.93
CA GLU A 276 8.65 -17.55 -11.26
C GLU A 276 7.73 -18.21 -12.31
N ARG A 277 7.59 -19.54 -12.27
CA ARG A 277 6.66 -20.28 -13.15
C ARG A 277 5.22 -19.85 -12.95
N ALA A 278 4.78 -19.75 -11.69
CA ALA A 278 3.42 -19.33 -11.35
C ALA A 278 3.08 -17.93 -11.88
N LEU A 279 4.06 -17.02 -11.92
CA LEU A 279 3.88 -15.66 -12.43
C LEU A 279 3.95 -15.56 -13.96
N THR A 280 4.61 -16.51 -14.63
CA THR A 280 4.71 -16.56 -16.09
C THR A 280 3.63 -17.38 -16.78
N ASP A 281 3.00 -18.34 -16.09
CA ASP A 281 1.95 -19.16 -16.66
C ASP A 281 0.71 -18.28 -16.93
N GLU A 282 0.53 -17.88 -18.19
CA GLU A 282 -0.68 -17.23 -18.68
C GLU A 282 -1.84 -18.24 -18.61
N ARG A 283 -2.54 -18.29 -17.48
CA ARG A 283 -3.90 -18.86 -17.50
C ARG A 283 -4.82 -17.88 -18.23
N PRO A 284 -5.65 -18.36 -19.18
CA PRO A 284 -6.60 -17.50 -19.88
C PRO A 284 -7.48 -16.82 -18.83
N ALA A 285 -7.56 -15.49 -18.93
CA ALA A 285 -8.38 -14.67 -18.06
C ALA A 285 -9.75 -15.34 -17.87
N HIS A 286 -10.08 -15.72 -16.64
CA HIS A 286 -11.45 -16.07 -16.33
C HIS A 286 -12.32 -14.88 -16.78
N PRO A 287 -13.29 -15.06 -17.69
CA PRO A 287 -14.16 -13.97 -18.08
C PRO A 287 -14.92 -13.55 -16.84
N THR A 288 -14.47 -12.46 -16.22
CA THR A 288 -15.17 -11.87 -15.09
C THR A 288 -16.29 -11.04 -15.69
N ASN A 289 -17.43 -11.66 -15.92
CA ASN A 289 -18.71 -11.01 -16.14
C ASN A 289 -19.82 -11.94 -15.62
N LEU A 290 -20.50 -11.49 -14.56
CA LEU A 290 -21.94 -11.23 -14.55
C LEU A 290 -22.20 -10.16 -13.48
#